data_AF-A0A2V9MQD8-F1
#
_entry.id   AF-A0A2V9MQD8-F1
#
_cell.length_a   1.000
_cell.length_b   1.000
_cell.length_c   1.000
_cell.angle_alpha   90.00
_cell.angle_beta   90.00
_cell.angle_gamma   90.00
#
_symmetry.space_group_name_H-M   'P 1'
#
loop_
_entity.id
_entity.type
_entity.pdbx_description
1 polymer ?
#
loop_
_entity_poly.entity_id
_entity_poly.type
_entity_poly.pdbx_seq_one_letter_code
_entity_poly.pdbx_strand_id
1 'polypeptide(L)'
;ALVGFAVGFPGWAGLWAVFLTSFFMSLMFPTIFALGLKGLGPNTKIGGSLLVMAIVGGALMPLLMGRIADLRHSIAPAYLVPLIAYVVVAIYAFAGARPRPVTA
;
A
#
# COMPACT_ATOMS: atom_id res chain seq x y z
N ALA A 1 -5.16 -10.12 3.19
CA ALA A 1 -5.46 -11.29 4.03
C ALA A 1 -5.01 -11.09 5.48
N LEU A 2 -3.70 -10.96 5.75
CA LEU A 2 -3.15 -10.85 7.11
C LEU A 2 -3.72 -9.68 7.94
N VAL A 3 -3.87 -8.49 7.35
CA VAL A 3 -4.48 -7.34 8.05
C VAL A 3 -5.97 -7.58 8.34
N GLY A 4 -6.69 -8.23 7.44
CA GLY A 4 -8.10 -8.60 7.68
C GLY A 4 -8.23 -9.59 8.84
N PHE A 5 -7.29 -10.54 8.95
CA PHE A 5 -7.21 -11.45 10.10
C PHE A 5 -6.90 -10.71 11.40
N ALA A 6 -5.98 -9.75 11.38
CA ALA A 6 -5.66 -8.94 12.55
C ALA A 6 -6.84 -8.07 13.04
N VAL A 7 -7.68 -7.57 12.12
CA VAL A 7 -8.90 -6.82 12.46
C VAL A 7 -9.95 -7.72 13.12
N GLY A 8 -10.08 -8.98 12.67
CA GLY A 8 -11.04 -9.94 13.21
C GLY A 8 -10.62 -10.59 14.54
N PHE A 9 -9.32 -10.70 14.81
CA PHE A 9 -8.76 -11.32 16.01
C PHE A 9 -7.82 -10.34 16.76
N PRO A 10 -8.37 -9.33 17.44
CA PRO A 10 -7.57 -8.40 18.25
C PRO A 10 -6.95 -9.14 19.44
N GLY A 11 -5.61 -9.18 19.50
CA GLY A 11 -4.84 -9.89 20.52
C GLY A 11 -3.43 -10.22 20.03
N TRP A 12 -2.72 -11.12 20.73
CA TRP A 12 -1.37 -11.55 20.35
C TRP A 12 -1.31 -12.14 18.93
N ALA A 13 -2.33 -12.90 18.53
CA ALA A 13 -2.41 -13.45 17.17
C ALA A 13 -2.51 -12.35 16.09
N GLY A 14 -3.32 -11.32 16.33
CA GLY A 14 -3.44 -10.17 15.43
C GLY A 14 -2.15 -9.34 15.37
N LEU A 15 -1.45 -9.18 16.49
CA LEU A 15 -0.16 -8.51 16.55
C LEU A 15 0.88 -9.20 15.65
N TRP A 16 1.03 -10.52 15.78
CA TRP A 16 1.93 -11.30 14.93
C TRP A 16 1.56 -11.24 13.45
N ALA A 17 0.26 -11.21 13.13
CA ALA A 17 -0.22 -11.05 11.76
C ALA A 17 0.15 -9.69 11.17
N VAL A 18 0.02 -8.60 11.94
CA VAL A 18 0.48 -7.25 11.51
C VAL A 18 1.99 -7.23 11.37
N PHE A 19 2.74 -7.83 12.30
CA PHE A 19 4.20 -7.89 12.21
C PHE A 19 4.66 -8.56 10.91
N LEU A 20 4.03 -9.68 10.55
CA LEU A 20 4.32 -10.39 9.30
C LEU A 20 3.96 -9.55 8.06
N THR A 21 2.99 -8.65 8.13
CA THR A 21 2.68 -7.73 7.00
C THR A 21 3.82 -6.77 6.69
N SER A 22 4.61 -6.37 7.70
CA SER A 22 5.77 -5.50 7.50
C SER A 22 6.83 -6.14 6.59
N PHE A 23 6.99 -7.46 6.64
CA PHE A 23 7.88 -8.19 5.74
C PHE A 23 7.42 -8.08 4.28
N PHE A 24 6.12 -8.25 4.03
CA PHE A 24 5.55 -8.11 2.68
C PHE A 24 5.57 -6.67 2.18
N MET A 25 5.45 -5.68 3.07
CA MET A 25 5.51 -4.26 2.70
C MET A 25 6.85 -3.85 2.09
N SER A 26 7.96 -4.49 2.49
CA SER A 26 9.31 -4.15 1.99
C SER A 26 9.44 -4.26 0.47
N LEU A 27 8.79 -5.25 -0.15
CA LEU A 27 8.88 -5.45 -1.60
C LEU A 27 7.97 -4.52 -2.40
N MET A 28 6.94 -3.94 -1.78
CA MET A 28 5.88 -3.25 -2.52
C MET A 28 6.36 -1.96 -3.17
N PHE A 29 7.05 -1.10 -2.41
CA PHE A 29 7.54 0.17 -2.93
C PHE A 29 8.50 0.02 -4.12
N PRO A 30 9.60 -0.77 -4.04
CA PRO A 30 10.52 -0.92 -5.17
C PRO A 30 9.85 -1.59 -6.38
N THR A 31 8.93 -2.54 -6.18
CA THR A 31 8.21 -3.18 -7.29
C THR A 31 7.23 -2.22 -7.97
N ILE A 32 6.46 -1.42 -7.22
CA ILE A 32 5.58 -0.39 -7.78
C ILE A 32 6.40 0.63 -8.55
N PHE A 33 7.54 1.05 -8.02
CA PHE A 33 8.41 2.02 -8.67
C PHE A 33 9.00 1.46 -9.97
N ALA A 34 9.51 0.23 -9.94
CA ALA A 34 10.05 -0.44 -11.13
C ALA A 34 8.98 -0.65 -12.22
N LEU A 35 7.78 -1.09 -11.84
CA LEU A 35 6.66 -1.30 -12.77
C LEU A 35 6.12 0.03 -13.31
N GLY A 36 6.00 1.06 -12.47
CA GLY A 36 5.48 2.37 -12.85
C GLY A 36 6.40 3.13 -13.80
N LEU A 37 7.71 2.84 -13.80
CA LEU A 37 8.69 3.44 -14.71
C LEU A 37 8.97 2.61 -15.96
N LYS A 38 8.51 1.35 -16.01
CA LYS A 38 8.77 0.46 -17.14
C LYS A 38 8.08 0.98 -18.40
N GLY A 39 8.88 1.19 -19.46
CA GLY A 39 8.37 1.62 -20.77
C GLY A 39 8.12 3.12 -20.94
N LEU A 40 8.54 3.96 -19.99
CA LEU A 40 8.38 5.42 -20.10
C LEU A 40 9.44 6.12 -20.97
N GLY A 41 10.57 5.45 -21.29
CA GLY A 41 11.62 6.00 -22.13
C GLY A 41 12.13 7.37 -21.64
N PRO A 42 12.12 8.43 -22.46
CA PRO A 42 12.54 9.78 -22.07
C PRO A 42 11.77 10.35 -20.86
N ASN A 43 10.53 9.90 -20.64
CA ASN A 43 9.66 10.41 -19.58
C ASN A 43 9.91 9.75 -18.22
N THR A 44 10.85 8.80 -18.12
CA THR A 44 11.15 8.07 -16.88
C THR A 44 11.50 9.01 -15.72
N LYS A 45 12.21 10.11 -16.00
CA LYS A 45 12.57 11.12 -14.98
C LYS A 45 11.34 11.82 -14.42
N ILE A 46 10.40 12.20 -15.28
CA ILE A 46 9.15 12.89 -14.89
C ILE A 46 8.22 11.90 -14.17
N GLY A 47 8.08 10.69 -14.69
CA GLY A 47 7.32 9.61 -14.04
C GLY A 47 7.85 9.31 -12.63
N GLY A 48 9.18 9.27 -12.47
CA GLY A 48 9.83 9.06 -11.18
C GLY A 48 9.52 10.18 -10.19
N SER A 49 9.61 11.44 -10.63
CA SER A 49 9.25 12.57 -9.76
C SER A 49 7.78 12.55 -9.35
N LEU A 50 6.86 12.16 -10.23
CA LEU A 50 5.44 12.07 -9.90
C LEU A 50 5.15 10.95 -8.87
N LEU A 51 5.82 9.80 -9.01
CA LEU A 51 5.73 8.71 -8.03
C LEU A 51 6.23 9.14 -6.65
N VAL A 52 7.33 9.90 -6.59
CA VAL A 52 7.85 10.44 -5.32
C VAL A 52 6.89 11.48 -4.73
N MET A 53 6.32 12.37 -5.55
CA MET A 53 5.33 13.34 -5.08
C MET A 53 4.06 12.68 -4.53
N ALA A 54 3.66 11.53 -5.07
CA ALA A 54 2.51 10.77 -4.57
C ALA A 54 2.71 10.23 -3.13
N ILE A 55 3.95 10.17 -2.62
CA ILE A 55 4.24 9.78 -1.22
C ILE A 55 3.55 10.73 -0.22
N VAL A 56 3.28 11.99 -0.60
CA VAL A 56 2.52 12.95 0.22
C VAL A 56 1.15 12.39 0.63
N GLY A 57 0.52 11.57 -0.20
CA GLY A 57 -0.73 10.90 0.15
C GLY A 57 -0.61 9.97 1.37
N GLY A 58 0.60 9.48 1.65
CA GLY A 58 0.93 8.70 2.84
C GLY A 58 0.84 9.49 4.14
N ALA A 59 0.90 10.83 4.13
CA ALA A 59 0.71 11.66 5.33
C ALA A 59 -0.78 11.78 5.73
N LEU A 60 -1.69 11.61 4.78
CA LEU A 60 -3.14 11.68 5.03
C LEU A 60 -3.67 10.40 5.69
N MET A 61 -3.08 9.25 5.38
CA MET A 61 -3.55 7.94 5.86
C MET A 61 -3.43 7.78 7.40
N PRO A 62 -2.34 8.20 8.07
CA PRO A 62 -2.23 8.19 9.53
C PRO A 62 -3.25 9.11 10.22
N LEU A 63 -3.58 10.26 9.62
CA LEU A 63 -4.60 11.16 10.17
C LEU A 63 -5.98 10.50 10.15
N LEU A 64 -6.32 9.84 9.04
CA LEU A 64 -7.56 9.08 8.92
C LEU A 64 -7.60 7.90 9.91
N MET A 65 -6.49 7.18 10.04
CA MET A 65 -6.35 6.06 10.97
C MET A 65 -6.51 6.51 12.43
N GLY A 66 -5.87 7.62 12.81
CA GLY A 66 -5.99 8.22 14.14
C GLY A 66 -7.43 8.63 14.44
N ARG A 67 -8.11 9.30 13.51
CA ARG A 67 -9.50 9.69 13.69
C ARG A 67 -10.45 8.49 13.89
N ILE A 68 -10.22 7.39 13.16
CA ILE A 68 -11.01 6.16 13.31
C ILE A 68 -10.72 5.48 14.65
N ALA A 69 -9.46 5.48 15.08
CA ALA A 69 -9.08 4.93 16.38
C ALA A 69 -9.76 5.68 17.54
N ASP A 70 -9.78 7.01 17.47
CA ASP A 70 -10.42 7.87 18.48
C ASP A 70 -11.94 7.65 18.55
N LEU A 71 -12.61 7.58 17.39
CA LEU A 71 -14.07 7.41 17.31
C LEU A 71 -14.55 6.04 17.80
N ARG A 72 -13.70 5.01 17.69
CA ARG A 72 -14.06 3.62 18.04
C ARG A 72 -13.43 3.15 19.35
N HIS A 73 -12.64 4.00 20.02
CA HIS A 73 -11.85 3.67 21.21
C HIS A 73 -11.02 2.37 21.07
N SER A 74 -10.63 2.01 19.85
CA SER A 74 -9.92 0.77 19.54
C SER A 74 -9.09 0.92 18.27
N ILE A 75 -7.89 0.34 18.28
CA ILE A 75 -6.94 0.39 17.16
C ILE A 75 -7.31 -0.65 16.09
N ALA A 76 -7.99 -1.74 16.47
CA ALA A 76 -8.38 -2.80 15.54
C ALA A 76 -9.17 -2.29 14.30
N PRO A 77 -10.23 -1.46 14.43
CA PRO A 77 -10.93 -0.91 13.28
C PRO A 77 -10.09 0.10 12.48
N ALA A 78 -9.08 0.73 13.09
CA ALA A 78 -8.20 1.67 12.40
C ALA A 78 -7.33 0.95 11.34
N TYR A 79 -7.02 -0.34 11.53
CA TYR A 79 -6.33 -1.17 10.54
C TYR A 79 -7.17 -1.47 9.27
N LEU A 80 -8.43 -1.07 9.21
CA LEU A 80 -9.21 -1.11 7.97
C LEU A 80 -8.65 -0.14 6.92
N VAL A 81 -8.04 0.97 7.35
CA VAL A 81 -7.41 1.96 6.46
C VAL A 81 -6.28 1.33 5.63
N PRO A 82 -5.24 0.71 6.25
CA PRO A 82 -4.22 0.02 5.47
C PRO A 82 -4.77 -1.18 4.70
N LEU A 83 -5.81 -1.87 5.19
CA LEU A 83 -6.45 -2.95 4.44
C LEU A 83 -6.97 -2.49 3.07
N ILE A 84 -7.65 -1.34 3.02
CA ILE A 84 -8.14 -0.75 1.76
C ILE A 84 -6.96 -0.38 0.86
N ALA A 85 -5.90 0.21 1.41
CA ALA A 85 -4.70 0.55 0.65
C ALA A 85 -4.05 -0.69 0.01
N TYR A 86 -3.95 -1.80 0.75
CA TYR A 86 -3.45 -3.07 0.21
C TYR A 86 -4.32 -3.61 -0.94
N VAL A 87 -5.64 -3.44 -0.87
CA VAL A 87 -6.54 -3.85 -1.97
C VAL A 87 -6.28 -3.02 -3.23
N VAL A 88 -6.08 -1.70 -3.10
CA VAL A 88 -5.74 -0.83 -4.24
C VAL A 88 -4.42 -1.26 -4.87
N VAL A 89 -3.40 -1.57 -4.06
CA VAL A 89 -2.11 -2.08 -4.58
C VAL A 89 -2.28 -3.44 -5.25
N ALA A 90 -3.09 -4.33 -4.71
CA ALA A 90 -3.37 -5.63 -5.33
C ALA A 90 -4.04 -5.45 -6.71
N ILE A 91 -5.00 -4.55 -6.83
CA ILE A 91 -5.64 -4.21 -8.12
C ILE A 91 -4.58 -3.68 -9.11
N TYR A 92 -3.70 -2.78 -8.68
CA TYR A 92 -2.60 -2.30 -9.50
C TYR A 92 -1.68 -3.45 -9.97
N ALA A 93 -1.35 -4.39 -9.08
CA ALA A 93 -0.50 -5.53 -9.41
C ALA A 93 -1.15 -6.50 -10.42
N PHE A 94 -2.45 -6.80 -10.27
CA PHE A 94 -3.13 -7.77 -11.14
C PHE A 94 -3.62 -7.17 -12.47
N ALA A 95 -4.11 -5.93 -12.46
CA ALA A 95 -4.71 -5.30 -13.63
C ALA A 95 -3.82 -4.23 -14.28
N GLY A 96 -3.08 -3.47 -13.47
CA GLY A 96 -2.28 -2.32 -13.91
C GLY A 96 -0.86 -2.67 -14.37
N ALA A 97 -0.26 -3.75 -13.85
CA ALA A 97 1.13 -4.13 -14.12
C ALA A 97 1.36 -4.77 -15.51
N ARG A 98 0.39 -4.70 -16.44
CA ARG A 98 0.53 -5.27 -17.79
C ARG A 98 1.64 -4.53 -18.54
N PRO A 99 2.77 -5.18 -18.84
CA PRO A 99 3.84 -4.55 -19.61
C PRO A 99 3.30 -4.28 -21.02
N ARG A 100 3.15 -3.01 -21.41
CA ARG A 100 2.97 -2.71 -22.83
C ARG A 100 4.27 -3.05 -23.55
N PRO A 101 4.24 -3.84 -24.64
CA PRO A 101 5.44 -4.13 -25.41
C PRO A 101 6.00 -2.80 -25.92
N VAL A 102 7.28 -2.57 -25.66
CA VAL A 102 8.02 -1.46 -26.23
C VAL A 102 8.15 -1.78 -27.72
N THR A 103 7.25 -1.26 -28.54
CA THR A 103 7.49 -1.17 -29.98
C THR A 103 8.65 -0.20 -30.16
N ALA A 104 9.77 -0.78 -30.57
CA ALA A 104 11.01 -0.11 -30.94
C ALA A 104 10.82 0.89 -32.08
#